data_AF-A0A0L1J1A4-F1
#
_entry.id   AF-A0A0L1J1A4-F1
#
_cell.length_a   1.000
_cell.length_b   1.000
_cell.length_c   1.000
_cell.angle_alpha   90.00
_cell.angle_beta   90.00
_cell.angle_gamma   90.00
#
_symmetry.space_group_name_H-M   'P 1'
#
loop_
_entity.id
_entity.type
_entity.pdbx_description
1 polymer ?
#
loop_
_entity_poly.entity_id
_entity_poly.type
_entity_poly.pdbx_seq_one_letter_code
_entity_poly.pdbx_strand_id
1 'polypeptide(L)'
;MTPDELVRILDVVNPSREIGKVTLISRYGAQKIAQHLPSHIAAVQASGHLPVWQCDPMHGNTQSTPSGVKTRHFTDILSELRQALEIHKAAGSFLGGMHLELTGEAVTECVGGAGGLTEENLSERYTTFCDPRLNEKQALELAFLVAGFYREMDEETNSI
;
A
#
# COMPACT_ATOMS: atom_id res chain seq x y z
N MET A 1 -13.45 -8.28 5.75
CA MET A 1 -13.01 -7.74 7.05
C MET A 1 -13.91 -6.58 7.40
N THR A 2 -14.85 -6.78 8.32
CA THR A 2 -15.62 -5.67 8.89
C THR A 2 -14.81 -4.97 10.00
N PRO A 3 -15.15 -3.71 10.37
CA PRO A 3 -14.46 -3.03 11.46
C PRO A 3 -14.57 -3.76 12.81
N ASP A 4 -15.73 -4.33 13.12
CA ASP A 4 -15.93 -5.09 14.36
C ASP A 4 -15.10 -6.39 14.39
N GLU A 5 -14.97 -7.08 13.26
CA GLU A 5 -14.09 -8.25 13.14
C GLU A 5 -12.63 -7.88 13.41
N LEU A 6 -12.17 -6.76 12.85
CA LEU A 6 -10.80 -6.27 13.05
C LEU A 6 -10.51 -6.01 14.53
N VAL A 7 -11.41 -5.33 15.24
CA VAL A 7 -11.24 -5.05 16.67
C VAL A 7 -11.21 -6.35 17.49
N ARG A 8 -12.11 -7.30 17.20
CA ARG A 8 -12.09 -8.60 17.89
C ARG A 8 -10.78 -9.36 17.69
N ILE A 9 -10.18 -9.28 16.51
CA ILE A 9 -8.87 -9.89 16.27
C ILE A 9 -7.80 -9.18 17.10
N LEU A 10 -7.79 -7.85 17.12
CA LEU A 10 -6.86 -7.06 17.91
C LEU A 10 -6.94 -7.35 19.42
N ASP A 11 -8.15 -7.54 19.95
CA ASP A 11 -8.35 -7.93 21.34
C ASP A 11 -7.70 -9.29 21.68
N VAL A 12 -7.65 -10.21 20.71
CA VAL A 12 -7.00 -11.52 20.88
C VAL A 12 -5.50 -11.43 20.74
N VAL A 13 -4.98 -10.73 19.72
CA VAL A 13 -3.54 -10.73 19.42
C VAL A 13 -2.75 -9.70 20.24
N ASN A 14 -3.41 -8.64 20.71
CA ASN A 14 -2.83 -7.58 21.51
C ASN A 14 -3.75 -7.17 22.68
N PRO A 15 -4.12 -8.09 23.58
CA PRO A 15 -5.04 -7.80 24.68
C PRO A 15 -4.53 -6.70 25.61
N SER A 16 -3.20 -6.57 25.73
CA SER A 16 -2.53 -5.54 26.53
C SER A 16 -2.43 -4.18 25.84
N ARG A 17 -2.86 -4.08 24.56
CA ARG A 17 -2.78 -2.87 23.74
C ARG A 17 -1.38 -2.26 23.69
N GLU A 18 -0.38 -3.14 23.66
CA GLU A 18 1.02 -2.75 23.57
C GLU A 18 1.27 -2.00 22.25
N ILE A 19 1.88 -0.82 22.35
CA ILE A 19 2.12 0.07 21.21
C ILE A 19 2.99 -0.64 20.19
N GLY A 20 2.52 -0.69 18.94
CA GLY A 20 3.29 -1.23 17.82
C GLY A 20 3.51 -2.75 17.83
N LYS A 21 2.97 -3.49 18.81
CA LYS A 21 3.04 -4.96 18.84
C LYS A 21 2.38 -5.59 17.61
N VAL A 22 1.34 -4.95 17.08
CA VAL A 22 0.62 -5.41 15.89
C VAL A 22 0.84 -4.42 14.75
N THR A 23 1.14 -4.97 13.58
CA THR A 23 1.12 -4.23 12.31
C THR A 23 -0.12 -4.61 11.53
N LEU A 24 -0.95 -3.63 11.19
CA LEU A 24 -2.10 -3.79 10.30
C LEU A 24 -1.69 -3.45 8.87
N ILE A 25 -1.64 -4.47 8.01
CA ILE A 25 -1.25 -4.32 6.60
C ILE A 25 -2.52 -4.30 5.74
N SER A 26 -2.88 -3.12 5.24
CA SER A 26 -4.04 -2.93 4.35
C SER A 26 -3.67 -3.19 2.88
N ARG A 27 -4.52 -3.91 2.15
CA ARG A 27 -4.34 -4.28 0.72
C ARG A 27 -5.67 -4.31 -0.01
N TYR A 28 -6.33 -3.17 -0.12
CA TYR A 28 -7.71 -3.08 -0.63
C TYR A 28 -7.78 -3.03 -2.15
N GLY A 29 -6.74 -2.51 -2.80
CA GLY A 29 -6.78 -2.10 -4.20
C GLY A 29 -7.19 -0.63 -4.33
N ALA A 30 -6.66 0.04 -5.36
CA ALA A 30 -6.87 1.46 -5.62
C ALA A 30 -8.35 1.86 -5.74
N GLN A 31 -9.20 0.95 -6.21
CA GLN A 31 -10.64 1.19 -6.41
C GLN A 31 -11.46 1.09 -5.11
N LYS A 32 -10.93 0.41 -4.08
CA LYS A 32 -11.71 0.02 -2.89
C LYS A 32 -11.20 0.65 -1.59
N ILE A 33 -9.95 1.11 -1.57
CA ILE A 33 -9.32 1.67 -0.36
C ILE A 33 -10.17 2.77 0.30
N ALA A 34 -10.67 3.73 -0.48
CA ALA A 34 -11.48 4.84 0.03
C ALA A 34 -12.82 4.39 0.66
N GLN A 35 -13.33 3.23 0.29
CA GLN A 35 -14.59 2.67 0.81
C GLN A 35 -14.38 1.91 2.13
N HIS A 36 -13.18 1.42 2.39
CA HIS A 36 -12.90 0.51 3.51
C HIS A 36 -12.04 1.16 4.60
N LEU A 37 -10.86 1.65 4.22
CA LEU A 37 -9.83 2.09 5.17
C LEU A 37 -10.33 3.11 6.21
N PRO A 38 -11.15 4.14 5.87
CA PRO A 38 -11.64 5.10 6.86
C PRO A 38 -12.40 4.44 8.01
N SER A 39 -13.26 3.45 7.71
CA SER A 39 -14.07 2.76 8.72
C SER A 39 -13.22 1.88 9.64
N HIS A 40 -12.14 1.27 9.11
CA HIS A 40 -11.21 0.49 9.93
C HIS A 40 -10.37 1.37 10.83
N ILE A 41 -9.88 2.52 10.34
CA ILE A 41 -9.14 3.49 11.17
C ILE A 41 -10.01 3.95 12.34
N ALA A 42 -11.25 4.37 12.06
CA ALA A 42 -12.17 4.85 13.09
C ALA A 42 -12.45 3.79 14.17
N ALA A 43 -12.65 2.52 13.77
CA ALA A 43 -12.89 1.44 14.72
C ALA A 43 -11.65 1.13 15.58
N VAL A 44 -10.46 1.13 14.99
CA VAL A 44 -9.21 0.93 15.74
C VAL A 44 -8.97 2.09 16.72
N GLN A 45 -9.17 3.34 16.31
CA GLN A 45 -9.09 4.50 17.20
C GLN A 45 -10.08 4.39 18.36
N ALA A 46 -11.35 4.04 18.08
CA ALA A 46 -12.38 3.86 19.10
C ALA A 46 -12.07 2.71 20.07
N SER A 47 -11.40 1.66 19.60
CA SER A 47 -11.01 0.52 20.44
C SER A 47 -9.86 0.84 21.41
N GLY A 48 -9.06 1.87 21.14
CA GLY A 48 -7.87 2.23 21.91
C GLY A 48 -6.65 1.34 21.62
N HIS A 49 -6.69 0.50 20.58
CA HIS A 49 -5.51 -0.21 20.07
C HIS A 49 -4.57 0.77 19.34
N LEU A 50 -3.26 0.57 19.48
CA LEU A 50 -2.22 1.41 18.87
C LEU A 50 -1.31 0.58 17.94
N PRO A 51 -1.83 0.06 16.82
CA PRO A 51 -1.03 -0.70 15.86
C PRO A 51 -0.17 0.20 14.98
N VAL A 52 0.85 -0.39 14.34
CA VAL A 52 1.49 0.22 13.17
C VAL A 52 0.61 -0.02 11.96
N TRP A 53 0.23 1.04 11.23
CA TRP A 53 -0.45 0.89 9.95
C TRP A 53 0.56 0.77 8.81
N GLN A 54 0.34 -0.21 7.92
CA GLN A 54 1.08 -0.31 6.67
C GLN A 54 0.11 -0.42 5.49
N CYS A 55 0.53 0.15 4.36
CA CYS A 55 -0.12 -0.02 3.07
C CYS A 55 0.66 -1.05 2.24
N ASP A 56 -0.03 -2.06 1.77
CA ASP A 56 0.41 -3.00 0.75
C ASP A 56 -0.38 -2.70 -0.53
N PRO A 57 0.15 -1.83 -1.40
CA PRO A 57 -0.50 -1.45 -2.64
C PRO A 57 -0.30 -2.49 -3.75
N MET A 58 0.23 -3.68 -3.43
CA MET A 58 0.59 -4.69 -4.43
C MET A 58 -0.56 -5.67 -4.63
N HIS A 59 -0.96 -6.34 -3.56
CA HIS A 59 -1.81 -7.53 -3.66
C HIS A 59 -3.27 -7.21 -4.01
N GLY A 60 -3.76 -6.04 -3.63
CA GLY A 60 -5.10 -5.58 -4.00
C GLY A 60 -5.26 -5.18 -5.47
N ASN A 61 -4.14 -4.99 -6.19
CA ASN A 61 -4.09 -4.45 -7.55
C ASN A 61 -3.60 -5.48 -8.60
N THR A 62 -3.64 -6.77 -8.28
CA THR A 62 -3.23 -7.82 -9.22
C THR A 62 -4.33 -8.07 -10.25
N GLN A 63 -3.95 -8.12 -11.51
CA GLN A 63 -4.82 -8.46 -12.63
C GLN A 63 -4.16 -9.46 -13.58
N SER A 64 -4.93 -10.01 -14.51
CA SER A 64 -4.41 -10.91 -15.55
C SER A 64 -4.60 -10.28 -16.93
N THR A 65 -3.57 -10.34 -17.76
CA THR A 65 -3.65 -9.96 -19.18
C THR A 65 -4.61 -10.89 -19.93
N PRO A 66 -5.03 -10.55 -21.16
CA PRO A 66 -5.81 -11.47 -22.01
C PRO A 66 -5.11 -12.82 -22.26
N SER A 67 -3.77 -12.85 -22.20
CA SER A 67 -2.94 -14.06 -22.32
C SER A 67 -2.78 -14.84 -21.00
N GLY A 68 -3.38 -14.38 -19.91
CA GLY A 68 -3.36 -15.05 -18.60
C GLY A 68 -2.11 -14.76 -17.77
N VAL A 69 -1.25 -13.84 -18.18
CA VAL A 69 -0.07 -13.41 -17.41
C VAL A 69 -0.53 -12.49 -16.29
N LYS A 70 -0.13 -12.77 -15.05
CA LYS A 70 -0.40 -11.86 -13.93
C LYS A 70 0.45 -10.61 -14.05
N THR A 71 -0.15 -9.45 -13.87
CA THR A 71 0.58 -8.18 -13.77
C THR A 71 -0.12 -7.25 -12.79
N ARG A 72 0.48 -6.09 -12.54
CA ARG A 72 -0.08 -4.98 -11.77
C ARG A 72 0.23 -3.69 -12.53
N HIS A 73 -0.74 -2.79 -12.62
CA HIS A 73 -0.49 -1.45 -13.16
C HIS A 73 0.14 -0.59 -12.08
N PHE A 74 1.32 -0.03 -12.39
CA PHE A 74 2.03 0.88 -11.51
C PHE A 74 1.17 2.07 -11.08
N THR A 75 0.28 2.56 -11.96
CA THR A 75 -0.65 3.65 -11.65
C THR A 75 -1.63 3.30 -10.52
N ASP A 76 -2.08 2.05 -10.45
CA ASP A 76 -2.99 1.61 -9.40
C ASP A 76 -2.25 1.42 -8.08
N ILE A 77 -1.04 0.85 -8.12
CA ILE A 77 -0.15 0.75 -6.96
C ILE A 77 0.11 2.14 -6.37
N LEU A 78 0.49 3.10 -7.23
CA LEU A 78 0.75 4.49 -6.84
C LEU A 78 -0.52 5.15 -6.27
N SER A 79 -1.68 4.92 -6.91
CA SER A 79 -2.97 5.46 -6.48
C SER A 79 -3.39 4.95 -5.11
N GLU A 80 -3.28 3.65 -4.85
CA GLU A 80 -3.61 3.10 -3.53
C GLU A 80 -2.71 3.66 -2.43
N LEU A 81 -1.40 3.75 -2.68
CA LEU A 81 -0.45 4.31 -1.71
C LEU A 81 -0.73 5.79 -1.43
N ARG A 82 -1.00 6.59 -2.47
CA ARG A 82 -1.40 7.99 -2.32
C ARG A 82 -2.69 8.11 -1.52
N GLN A 83 -3.71 7.34 -1.85
CA GLN A 83 -4.98 7.37 -1.12
C GLN A 83 -4.80 6.96 0.35
N ALA A 84 -3.96 5.96 0.65
CA ALA A 84 -3.66 5.57 2.02
C ALA A 84 -3.09 6.74 2.83
N LEU A 85 -2.09 7.44 2.28
CA LEU A 85 -1.48 8.62 2.90
C LEU A 85 -2.54 9.71 3.19
N GLU A 86 -3.35 10.07 2.19
CA GLU A 86 -4.38 11.11 2.34
C GLU A 86 -5.48 10.72 3.33
N ILE A 87 -5.92 9.46 3.30
CA ILE A 87 -6.94 8.95 4.23
C ILE A 87 -6.41 8.97 5.66
N HIS A 88 -5.15 8.57 5.87
CA HIS A 88 -4.54 8.62 7.19
C HIS A 88 -4.45 10.06 7.71
N LYS A 89 -3.96 11.01 6.88
CA LYS A 89 -3.92 12.44 7.18
C LYS A 89 -5.30 12.98 7.54
N ALA A 90 -6.32 12.72 6.71
CA ALA A 90 -7.69 13.18 6.93
C ALA A 90 -8.33 12.60 8.20
N ALA A 91 -7.97 11.36 8.58
CA ALA A 91 -8.47 10.71 9.80
C ALA A 91 -7.67 11.06 11.07
N GLY A 92 -6.68 11.96 10.99
CA GLY A 92 -5.80 12.28 12.11
C GLY A 92 -5.01 11.06 12.61
N SER A 93 -4.67 10.15 11.71
CA SER A 93 -3.91 8.93 11.98
C SER A 93 -2.62 8.92 11.18
N PHE A 94 -1.76 7.92 11.41
CA PHE A 94 -0.44 7.88 10.78
C PHE A 94 -0.25 6.59 10.00
N LEU A 95 0.09 6.71 8.70
CA LEU A 95 0.59 5.59 7.92
C LEU A 95 2.03 5.31 8.35
N GLY A 96 2.27 4.18 9.01
CA GLY A 96 3.58 3.83 9.57
C GLY A 96 4.55 3.17 8.61
N GLY A 97 4.11 2.80 7.39
CA GLY A 97 5.00 2.27 6.37
C GLY A 97 4.29 1.69 5.15
N MET A 98 5.09 1.12 4.26
CA MET A 98 4.64 0.42 3.07
C MET A 98 5.20 -1.01 3.04
N HIS A 99 4.44 -1.94 2.49
CA HIS A 99 4.82 -3.34 2.32
C HIS A 99 4.80 -3.67 0.82
N LEU A 100 5.98 -3.86 0.23
CA LEU A 100 6.16 -3.97 -1.22
C LEU A 100 6.78 -5.30 -1.63
N GLU A 101 6.40 -5.78 -2.80
CA GLU A 101 7.10 -6.85 -3.51
C GLU A 101 7.96 -6.20 -4.60
N LEU A 102 9.28 -6.22 -4.44
CA LEU A 102 10.21 -5.57 -5.35
C LEU A 102 11.48 -6.40 -5.55
N THR A 103 12.20 -6.11 -6.63
CA THR A 103 13.55 -6.62 -6.90
C THR A 103 14.43 -5.49 -7.41
N GLY A 104 15.74 -5.58 -7.15
CA GLY A 104 16.74 -4.65 -7.70
C GLY A 104 17.08 -4.92 -9.17
N GLU A 105 16.45 -5.92 -9.78
CA GLU A 105 16.62 -6.26 -11.18
C GLU A 105 15.63 -5.51 -12.07
N ALA A 106 16.10 -5.16 -13.27
CA ALA A 106 15.28 -4.58 -14.35
C ALA A 106 14.35 -5.61 -14.98
N VAL A 107 13.41 -6.14 -14.20
CA VAL A 107 12.36 -7.07 -14.62
C VAL A 107 11.19 -6.32 -15.27
N THR A 108 10.41 -7.04 -16.09
CA THR A 108 9.20 -6.54 -16.74
C THR A 108 7.96 -7.25 -16.20
N GLU A 109 7.71 -7.08 -14.90
CA GLU A 109 6.63 -7.81 -14.20
C GLU A 109 5.39 -6.93 -13.94
N CYS A 110 5.59 -5.64 -13.66
CA CYS A 110 4.52 -4.65 -13.52
C CYS A 110 4.51 -3.67 -14.71
N VAL A 111 3.31 -3.34 -15.19
CA VAL A 111 3.06 -2.43 -16.33
C VAL A 111 3.10 -0.96 -15.86
N GLY A 112 3.60 -0.05 -16.70
CA GLY A 112 3.68 1.38 -16.44
C GLY A 112 4.97 1.82 -15.74
N GLY A 113 4.88 2.89 -14.94
CA GLY A 113 6.03 3.61 -14.39
C GLY A 113 6.72 4.50 -15.43
N ALA A 114 7.77 5.20 -15.02
CA ALA A 114 8.51 6.10 -15.93
C ALA A 114 9.15 5.35 -17.12
N GLY A 115 9.36 4.03 -16.99
CA GLY A 115 9.82 3.17 -18.07
C GLY A 115 8.78 2.87 -19.16
N GLY A 116 7.50 3.20 -18.94
CA GLY A 116 6.44 3.02 -19.94
C GLY A 116 6.18 1.56 -20.34
N LEU A 117 6.43 0.61 -19.44
CA LEU A 117 6.25 -0.82 -19.73
C LEU A 117 4.80 -1.12 -20.10
N THR A 118 4.59 -1.87 -21.17
CA THR A 118 3.27 -2.34 -21.61
C THR A 118 3.12 -3.83 -21.34
N GLU A 119 1.91 -4.37 -21.57
CA GLU A 119 1.68 -5.83 -21.47
C GLU A 119 2.56 -6.64 -22.45
N GLU A 120 2.91 -6.06 -23.59
CA GLU A 120 3.76 -6.71 -24.60
C GLU A 120 5.20 -6.90 -24.09
N ASN A 121 5.67 -6.01 -23.23
CA ASN A 121 7.02 -6.11 -22.65
C ASN A 121 7.12 -7.17 -21.55
N LEU A 122 6.00 -7.70 -21.04
CA LEU A 122 6.02 -8.63 -19.91
C LEU A 122 6.86 -9.87 -20.21
N SER A 123 6.80 -10.41 -21.43
CA SER A 123 7.55 -11.62 -21.80
C SER A 123 9.06 -11.43 -21.89
N GLU A 124 9.56 -10.18 -21.89
CA GLU A 124 10.99 -9.91 -22.04
C GLU A 124 11.80 -10.39 -20.83
N ARG A 125 11.29 -10.16 -19.62
CA ARG A 125 12.02 -10.49 -18.38
C ARG A 125 11.08 -10.71 -17.18
N TYR A 126 10.07 -11.56 -17.38
CA TYR A 126 9.22 -12.07 -16.31
C TYR A 126 9.92 -13.22 -15.57
N THR A 127 10.38 -12.99 -14.33
CA THR A 127 11.27 -13.96 -13.64
C THR A 127 10.70 -14.48 -12.32
N THR A 128 9.62 -13.88 -11.81
CA THR A 128 8.87 -14.38 -10.66
C THR A 128 8.07 -15.64 -11.00
N PHE A 129 7.94 -16.54 -10.02
CA PHE A 129 7.06 -17.71 -10.09
C PHE A 129 5.70 -17.47 -9.45
N CYS A 130 5.55 -16.37 -8.71
CA CYS A 130 4.35 -16.07 -7.93
C CYS A 130 3.69 -14.80 -8.49
N ASP A 131 3.81 -13.70 -7.77
CA ASP A 131 3.21 -12.43 -8.15
C ASP A 131 4.25 -11.46 -8.74
N PRO A 132 3.81 -10.55 -9.64
CA PRO A 132 4.66 -9.58 -10.33
C PRO A 132 5.25 -8.54 -9.37
N ARG A 133 6.58 -8.38 -9.39
CA ARG A 133 7.30 -7.45 -8.51
C ARG A 133 7.55 -6.11 -9.20
N LEU A 134 7.76 -5.08 -8.40
CA LEU A 134 8.33 -3.81 -8.89
C LEU A 134 9.80 -4.02 -9.27
N ASN A 135 10.21 -3.41 -10.38
CA ASN A 135 11.63 -3.27 -10.69
C ASN A 135 12.27 -2.09 -9.94
N GLU A 136 13.57 -1.88 -10.12
CA GLU A 136 14.36 -0.89 -9.40
C GLU A 136 13.85 0.54 -9.60
N LYS A 137 13.40 0.88 -10.82
CA LYS A 137 12.92 2.22 -11.16
C LYS A 137 11.55 2.47 -10.54
N GLN A 138 10.63 1.54 -10.71
CA GLN A 138 9.29 1.62 -10.13
C GLN A 138 9.34 1.69 -8.60
N ALA A 139 10.22 0.91 -7.95
CA ALA A 139 10.41 0.97 -6.51
C ALA A 139 10.92 2.34 -6.04
N LEU A 140 11.88 2.93 -6.77
CA LEU A 140 12.40 4.25 -6.45
C LEU A 140 11.35 5.36 -6.64
N GLU A 141 10.52 5.26 -7.68
CA GLU A 141 9.40 6.19 -7.89
C GLU A 141 8.43 6.21 -6.71
N LEU A 142 8.04 5.04 -6.16
CA LEU A 142 7.19 4.98 -4.97
C LEU A 142 7.87 5.61 -3.74
N ALA A 143 9.17 5.38 -3.56
CA ALA A 143 9.91 5.96 -2.45
C ALA A 143 9.88 7.50 -2.50
N PHE A 144 10.03 8.09 -3.69
CA PHE A 144 9.94 9.54 -3.88
C PHE A 144 8.53 10.09 -3.64
N LEU A 145 7.46 9.37 -4.00
CA LEU A 145 6.09 9.78 -3.66
C LEU A 145 5.93 9.95 -2.14
N VAL A 146 6.33 8.94 -1.38
CA VAL A 146 6.16 8.94 0.08
C VAL A 146 7.04 9.99 0.73
N ALA A 147 8.31 10.12 0.30
CA ALA A 147 9.20 11.17 0.77
C ALA A 147 8.65 12.58 0.47
N GLY A 148 8.05 12.78 -0.71
CA GLY A 148 7.41 14.04 -1.08
C GLY A 148 6.24 14.40 -0.16
N PHE A 149 5.34 13.44 0.08
CA PHE A 149 4.16 13.64 0.91
C PHE A 149 4.51 14.07 2.34
N TYR A 150 5.45 13.38 3.01
CA TYR A 150 5.83 13.75 4.38
C TYR A 150 6.59 15.07 4.46
N ARG A 151 7.42 15.40 3.45
CA ARG A 151 8.07 16.70 3.39
C ARG A 151 7.05 17.84 3.30
N GLU A 152 6.02 17.70 2.46
CA GLU A 152 4.93 18.67 2.35
C GLU A 152 4.16 18.81 3.67
N MET A 153 3.88 17.70 4.37
CA MET A 153 3.22 17.73 5.69
C MET A 153 4.06 18.45 6.76
N ASP A 154 5.38 18.24 6.77
CA ASP A 154 6.27 18.90 7.72
C ASP A 154 6.33 20.42 7.47
N GLU A 155 6.34 20.83 6.20
CA GLU A 155 6.29 22.24 5.79
C GLU A 155 4.97 22.92 6.20
N GLU A 156 3.83 22.23 6.02
CA GLU A 156 2.52 22.70 6.49
C GLU A 156 2.50 22.89 8.02
N THR A 157 3.06 21.93 8.77
CA THR A 157 3.07 21.95 10.23
C THR A 157 3.95 23.08 10.79
N ASN A 158 5.09 23.35 10.15
CA ASN A 158 6.03 24.41 10.55
C ASN A 158 5.62 25.82 10.10
N SER A 159 4.55 25.95 9.30
CA SER A 159 4.05 27.24 8.81
C SER A 159 2.93 27.84 9.69
N ILE A 160 2.59 27.19 10.81
CA ILE A 160 1.55 27.58 11.78
C ILE A 160 2.21 27.99 13.09
#